data_AF-A0A849WSP9-F1
#
_entry.id   AF-A0A849WSP9-F1
#
_cell.length_a   1.000
_cell.length_b   1.000
_cell.length_c   1.000
_cell.angle_alpha   90.00
_cell.angle_beta   90.00
_cell.angle_gamma   90.00
#
_symmetry.space_group_name_H-M   'P 1'
#
loop_
_entity.id
_entity.type
_entity.pdbx_description
1 polymer ?
#
loop_
_entity_poly.entity_id
_entity_poly.type
_entity_poly.pdbx_seq_one_letter_code
_entity_poly.pdbx_strand_id
1 'polypeptide(L)'
;MSRINAIYVRVSTDGQQTGMESQIRAVKEWCVRNQVTQYEIFADEGISGAKESRPALNRLMTMTENNEVEQVIVFSFSRFARSTSHLLKGLKTFKEHNTRFISITESIDTNSPLGVALYTILGALAQLEREMIIERVRAGMANAKAKGKRIGRVKKRNSVLIRSLIDAKLSYREVARIAKCSHGSVHAELVAYRKEKEAADRLKLEQLQESIKMESNNQSLDEMKKMNVSPEAIQKVETSLQEEAKSKVTEIQGQYYETFD
;
A
#
# COMPACT_ATOMS: atom_id res chain seq x y z
N MET A 1 11.06 -33.45 26.61
CA MET A 1 12.39 -33.27 25.99
C MET A 1 13.10 -32.15 26.72
N SER A 2 14.38 -32.32 27.05
CA SER A 2 15.18 -31.24 27.64
C SER A 2 15.43 -30.17 26.58
N ARG A 3 15.12 -28.91 26.89
CA ARG A 3 15.47 -27.78 26.02
C ARG A 3 16.96 -27.43 26.21
N ILE A 4 17.62 -26.92 25.18
CA ILE A 4 19.05 -26.58 25.21
C ILE A 4 19.25 -25.07 25.40
N ASN A 5 20.30 -24.69 26.13
CA ASN A 5 20.75 -23.30 26.17
C ASN A 5 21.67 -23.03 24.98
N ALA A 6 21.38 -21.99 24.21
CA ALA A 6 22.15 -21.62 23.04
C ALA A 6 23.00 -20.39 23.31
N ILE A 7 24.28 -20.45 22.92
CA ILE A 7 25.18 -19.30 22.88
C ILE A 7 25.39 -18.95 21.42
N TYR A 8 25.11 -17.70 21.02
CA TYR A 8 25.39 -17.24 19.67
C TYR A 8 26.55 -16.25 19.63
N VAL A 9 27.53 -16.53 18.77
CA VAL A 9 28.73 -15.72 18.58
C VAL A 9 28.93 -15.47 17.08
N ARG A 10 29.29 -14.24 16.73
CA ARG A 10 29.59 -13.83 15.36
C ARG A 10 30.91 -13.08 15.31
N VAL A 11 31.75 -13.43 14.34
CA VAL A 11 33.01 -12.71 14.09
C VAL A 11 33.15 -12.25 12.65
N SER A 12 33.62 -11.01 12.49
CA SER A 12 33.97 -10.44 11.18
C SER A 12 35.37 -10.88 10.79
N THR A 13 35.60 -11.07 9.49
CA THR A 13 36.91 -11.41 8.90
C THR A 13 38.05 -10.46 9.28
N ASP A 14 37.77 -9.19 9.60
CA ASP A 14 38.79 -8.15 9.76
C ASP A 14 39.24 -7.91 11.22
N GLY A 15 38.74 -8.70 12.18
CA GLY A 15 39.15 -8.61 13.59
C GLY A 15 39.81 -9.92 14.04
N GLN A 16 41.08 -9.84 14.42
CA GLN A 16 41.93 -10.92 14.95
C GLN A 16 41.20 -11.93 15.87
N GLN A 17 41.73 -13.15 15.94
CA GLN A 17 41.32 -14.25 16.85
C GLN A 17 40.96 -13.80 18.29
N THR A 18 41.60 -12.73 18.77
CA THR A 18 41.34 -12.06 20.07
C THR A 18 39.91 -11.55 20.27
N GLY A 19 39.21 -11.12 19.22
CA GLY A 19 37.83 -10.62 19.31
C GLY A 19 36.78 -11.72 19.49
N MET A 20 37.07 -12.94 19.02
CA MET A 20 36.21 -14.12 19.21
C MET A 20 36.37 -14.67 20.62
N GLU A 21 37.62 -14.82 21.04
CA GLU A 21 37.96 -15.38 22.35
C GLU A 21 37.44 -14.51 23.48
N SER A 22 37.48 -13.17 23.35
CA SER A 22 36.93 -12.29 24.39
C SER A 22 35.40 -12.40 24.51
N GLN A 23 34.70 -12.53 23.38
CA GLN A 23 33.24 -12.72 23.37
C GLN A 23 32.87 -14.07 23.99
N ILE A 24 33.52 -15.15 23.56
CA ILE A 24 33.27 -16.50 24.09
C ILE A 24 33.61 -16.54 25.58
N ARG A 25 34.72 -15.93 26.00
CA ARG A 25 35.11 -15.85 27.42
C ARG A 25 34.05 -15.13 28.23
N ALA A 26 33.63 -13.95 27.81
CA ALA A 26 32.61 -13.17 28.52
C ALA A 26 31.28 -13.94 28.65
N VAL A 27 30.87 -14.65 27.59
CA VAL A 27 29.65 -15.47 27.63
C VAL A 27 29.82 -16.67 28.56
N LYS A 28 30.96 -17.37 28.50
CA LYS A 28 31.24 -18.49 29.41
C LYS A 28 31.30 -18.05 30.87
N GLU A 29 31.95 -16.93 31.18
CA GLU A 29 31.99 -16.35 32.53
C GLU A 29 30.59 -15.96 33.02
N TRP A 30 29.74 -15.44 32.14
CA TRP A 30 28.34 -15.19 32.46
C TRP A 30 27.59 -16.50 32.73
N CYS A 31 27.78 -17.54 31.93
CA CYS A 31 27.16 -18.86 32.13
C CYS A 31 27.57 -19.48 33.47
N VAL A 32 28.85 -19.43 33.82
CA VAL A 32 29.37 -19.93 35.12
C VAL A 32 28.72 -19.17 36.28
N ARG A 33 28.67 -17.83 36.22
CA ARG A 33 28.03 -17.01 37.26
C ARG A 33 26.54 -17.27 37.42
N ASN A 34 25.85 -17.62 36.34
CA ASN A 34 24.41 -17.88 36.32
C ASN A 34 24.06 -19.38 36.35
N GLN A 35 25.02 -20.25 36.65
CA GLN A 35 24.83 -21.70 36.76
C GLN A 35 24.26 -22.37 35.49
N VAL A 36 24.56 -21.82 34.32
CA VAL A 36 24.19 -22.41 33.03
C VAL A 36 25.26 -23.42 32.63
N THR A 37 24.98 -24.72 32.85
CA THR A 37 25.97 -25.80 32.71
C THR A 37 25.89 -26.56 31.38
N GLN A 38 24.72 -26.62 30.75
CA GLN A 38 24.52 -27.29 29.47
C GLN A 38 24.18 -26.27 28.39
N TYR A 39 25.07 -26.07 27.43
CA TYR A 39 24.85 -25.17 26.31
C TYR A 39 25.52 -25.65 25.02
N GLU A 40 24.95 -25.25 23.88
CA GLU A 40 25.58 -25.39 22.55
C GLU A 40 26.01 -24.01 22.04
N ILE A 41 27.20 -23.95 21.42
CA ILE A 41 27.74 -22.72 20.83
C ILE A 41 27.45 -22.72 19.33
N PHE A 42 26.70 -21.72 18.89
CA PHE A 42 26.41 -21.41 17.49
C PHE A 42 27.35 -20.29 17.05
N ALA A 43 28.35 -20.62 16.23
CA ALA A 43 29.37 -19.69 15.78
C ALA A 43 29.28 -19.44 14.28
N ASP A 44 29.21 -18.16 13.90
CA ASP A 44 29.31 -17.71 12.51
C ASP A 44 30.67 -17.02 12.29
N GLU A 45 31.58 -17.70 11.59
CA GLU A 45 32.96 -17.25 11.31
C GLU A 45 33.12 -16.65 9.91
N GLY A 46 33.96 -15.62 9.79
CA GLY A 46 34.35 -15.07 8.48
C GLY A 46 33.20 -14.43 7.68
N ILE A 47 32.10 -14.08 8.36
CA ILE A 47 30.95 -13.45 7.73
C ILE A 47 31.15 -11.94 7.80
N SER A 48 31.80 -11.40 6.77
CA SER A 48 31.82 -9.96 6.52
C SER A 48 30.37 -9.43 6.48
N GLY A 49 30.18 -8.15 6.80
CA GLY A 49 28.86 -7.51 6.79
C GLY A 49 28.08 -7.69 5.47
N ALA A 50 28.78 -8.07 4.39
CA ALA A 50 28.25 -8.28 3.05
C ALA A 50 27.82 -9.72 2.70
N LYS A 51 28.33 -10.78 3.37
CA LYS A 51 27.87 -12.16 3.11
C LYS A 51 26.51 -12.41 3.77
N GLU A 52 25.52 -12.79 2.96
CA GLU A 52 24.11 -12.86 3.35
C GLU A 52 23.81 -14.04 4.29
N SER A 53 24.48 -15.17 4.09
CA SER A 53 24.26 -16.41 4.84
C SER A 53 24.88 -16.36 6.24
N ARG A 54 24.08 -16.72 7.26
CA ARG A 54 24.45 -16.95 8.66
C ARG A 54 23.98 -18.35 9.07
N PRO A 55 24.67 -19.42 8.68
CA PRO A 55 24.18 -20.78 8.83
C PRO A 55 23.98 -21.17 10.31
N ALA A 56 24.84 -20.71 11.22
CA ALA A 56 24.70 -21.03 12.64
C ALA A 56 23.49 -20.30 13.26
N LEU A 57 23.29 -19.01 12.92
CA LEU A 57 22.10 -18.29 13.34
C LEU A 57 20.82 -18.91 12.77
N ASN A 58 20.83 -19.30 11.49
CA ASN A 58 19.66 -19.92 10.85
C ASN A 58 19.29 -21.24 11.56
N ARG A 59 20.29 -22.09 11.85
CA ARG A 59 20.07 -23.33 12.62
C ARG A 59 19.48 -23.03 14.00
N LEU A 60 20.02 -22.03 14.71
CA LEU A 60 19.50 -21.61 16.02
C LEU A 60 18.03 -21.16 15.94
N MET A 61 17.68 -20.37 14.92
CA MET A 61 16.30 -19.93 14.71
C MET A 61 15.37 -21.12 14.42
N THR A 62 15.78 -22.07 13.58
CA THR A 62 15.00 -23.29 13.32
C THR A 62 14.81 -24.15 14.56
N MET A 63 15.86 -24.35 15.38
CA MET A 63 15.74 -25.08 16.65
C MET A 63 14.82 -24.36 17.64
N THR A 64 14.83 -23.02 17.63
CA THR A 64 13.90 -22.20 18.43
C THR A 64 12.46 -22.44 17.98
N GLU A 65 12.19 -22.43 16.68
CA GLU A 65 10.86 -22.67 16.11
C GLU A 65 10.35 -24.09 16.43
N ASN A 66 11.25 -25.07 16.55
CA ASN A 66 10.93 -26.42 17.01
C ASN A 66 10.75 -26.56 18.54
N ASN A 67 10.81 -25.46 19.31
CA ASN A 67 10.78 -25.43 20.77
C ASN A 67 11.92 -26.21 21.46
N GLU A 68 13.05 -26.38 20.79
CA GLU A 68 14.21 -27.11 21.32
C GLU A 68 15.11 -26.21 22.18
N VAL A 69 14.99 -24.88 22.08
CA VAL A 69 15.91 -23.91 22.72
C VAL A 69 15.26 -23.25 23.92
N GLU A 70 15.88 -23.32 25.09
CA GLU A 70 15.41 -22.71 26.35
C GLU A 70 15.75 -21.23 26.43
N GLN A 71 17.01 -20.90 26.20
CA GLN A 71 17.50 -19.53 26.22
C GLN A 71 18.58 -19.31 25.16
N VAL A 72 18.64 -18.09 24.64
CA VAL A 72 19.65 -17.62 23.70
C VAL A 72 20.48 -16.53 24.38
N ILE A 73 21.79 -16.77 24.48
CA ILE A 73 22.74 -15.89 25.14
C ILE A 73 23.68 -15.31 24.08
N VAL A 74 23.76 -13.99 24.01
CA VAL A 74 24.63 -13.27 23.08
C VAL A 74 25.49 -12.25 23.80
N PHE A 75 26.66 -11.95 23.24
CA PHE A 75 27.53 -10.91 23.79
C PHE A 75 26.91 -9.52 23.69
N SER A 76 26.37 -9.16 22.51
CA SER A 76 25.67 -7.89 22.29
C SER A 76 24.63 -7.98 21.19
N PHE A 77 23.73 -6.99 21.11
CA PHE A 77 22.73 -6.91 20.05
C PHE A 77 23.36 -6.85 18.66
N SER A 78 24.50 -6.16 18.51
CA SER A 78 25.23 -6.05 17.24
C SER A 78 25.82 -7.39 16.75
N ARG A 79 26.00 -8.36 17.66
CA ARG A 79 26.46 -9.70 17.31
C ARG A 79 25.31 -10.53 16.81
N PHE A 80 24.15 -10.43 17.45
CA PHE A 80 22.91 -11.07 17.03
C PHE A 80 22.31 -10.48 15.74
N ALA A 81 22.03 -9.18 15.70
CA ALA A 81 21.28 -8.54 14.63
C ALA A 81 22.13 -7.54 13.82
N ARG A 82 21.73 -7.34 12.55
CA ARG A 82 22.34 -6.33 11.65
C ARG A 82 21.57 -5.00 11.64
N SER A 83 20.33 -5.03 12.12
CA SER A 83 19.42 -3.88 12.16
C SER A 83 18.43 -4.05 13.30
N THR A 84 17.78 -2.96 13.71
CA THR A 84 16.70 -2.98 14.71
C THR A 84 15.57 -3.93 14.30
N SER A 85 15.18 -3.93 13.01
CA SER A 85 14.16 -4.85 12.50
C SER A 85 14.57 -6.31 12.62
N HIS A 86 15.85 -6.65 12.38
CA HIS A 86 16.35 -8.01 12.52
C HIS A 86 16.36 -8.44 13.99
N LEU A 87 16.76 -7.55 14.91
CA LEU A 87 16.69 -7.80 16.35
C LEU A 87 15.25 -8.09 16.77
N LEU A 88 14.31 -7.22 16.42
CA LEU A 88 12.90 -7.36 16.77
C LEU A 88 12.26 -8.63 16.23
N LYS A 89 12.59 -9.00 14.98
CA LYS A 89 12.12 -10.26 14.41
C LYS A 89 12.59 -11.45 15.23
N GLY A 90 13.87 -11.48 15.59
CA GLY A 90 14.44 -12.52 16.46
C GLY A 90 13.78 -12.56 17.83
N LEU A 91 13.69 -11.41 18.52
CA LEU A 91 13.05 -11.29 19.82
C LEU A 91 11.59 -11.73 19.81
N LYS A 92 10.85 -11.42 18.72
CA LYS A 92 9.47 -11.87 18.53
C LYS A 92 9.40 -13.40 18.43
N THR A 93 10.25 -14.02 17.60
CA THR A 93 10.31 -15.48 17.49
C THR A 93 10.64 -16.13 18.83
N PHE A 94 11.61 -15.60 19.57
CA PHE A 94 11.95 -16.13 20.90
C PHE A 94 10.78 -16.02 21.87
N LYS A 95 10.06 -14.89 21.88
CA LYS A 95 8.87 -14.71 22.73
C LYS A 95 7.75 -15.68 22.37
N GLU A 96 7.49 -15.91 21.08
CA GLU A 96 6.46 -16.84 20.60
C GLU A 96 6.73 -18.29 21.01
N HIS A 97 8.01 -18.68 21.13
CA HIS A 97 8.44 -20.04 21.50
C HIS A 97 8.88 -20.16 22.96
N ASN A 98 8.52 -19.18 23.81
CA ASN A 98 8.91 -19.12 25.23
C ASN A 98 10.43 -19.32 25.44
N THR A 99 11.24 -18.81 24.53
CA THR A 99 12.71 -18.82 24.60
C THR A 99 13.18 -17.50 25.20
N ARG A 100 13.98 -17.58 26.26
CA ARG A 100 14.55 -16.39 26.91
C ARG A 100 15.69 -15.83 26.06
N PHE A 101 15.78 -14.52 25.88
CA PHE A 101 16.89 -13.89 25.18
C PHE A 101 17.70 -12.99 26.13
N ILE A 102 19.01 -13.19 26.16
CA ILE A 102 19.94 -12.52 27.06
C ILE A 102 21.05 -11.86 26.24
N SER A 103 21.27 -10.58 26.49
CA SER A 103 22.41 -9.84 25.95
C SER A 103 23.30 -9.33 27.07
N ILE A 104 24.58 -9.71 27.04
CA ILE A 104 25.51 -9.47 28.16
C ILE A 104 25.90 -8.00 28.25
N THR A 105 26.34 -7.39 27.15
CA THR A 105 26.82 -5.99 27.18
C THR A 105 25.73 -4.99 27.50
N GLU A 106 24.52 -5.18 26.97
CA GLU A 106 23.38 -4.34 27.29
C GLU A 106 22.75 -4.68 28.65
N SER A 107 23.16 -5.78 29.30
CA SER A 107 22.59 -6.30 30.56
C SER A 107 21.07 -6.48 30.47
N ILE A 108 20.60 -6.97 29.32
CA ILE A 108 19.17 -7.14 29.03
C ILE A 108 18.82 -8.61 29.05
N ASP A 109 17.74 -8.91 29.76
CA ASP A 109 17.05 -10.19 29.75
C ASP A 109 15.58 -9.95 29.40
N THR A 110 15.10 -10.57 28.32
CA THR A 110 13.73 -10.38 27.83
C THR A 110 12.64 -10.92 28.76
N ASN A 111 13.00 -11.72 29.77
CA ASN A 111 12.06 -12.15 30.81
C ASN A 111 12.01 -11.19 32.01
N SER A 112 12.90 -10.19 32.07
CA SER A 112 12.85 -9.15 33.10
C SER A 112 11.84 -8.05 32.78
N PRO A 113 11.26 -7.35 33.77
CA PRO A 113 10.37 -6.20 33.52
C PRO A 113 11.01 -5.13 32.62
N LEU A 114 12.31 -4.89 32.80
CA LEU A 114 13.08 -3.96 31.96
C LEU A 114 13.20 -4.47 30.51
N GLY A 115 13.48 -5.76 30.31
CA GLY A 115 13.56 -6.35 28.98
C GLY A 115 12.21 -6.34 28.25
N VAL A 116 11.10 -6.57 28.96
CA VAL A 116 9.75 -6.45 28.40
C VAL A 116 9.44 -5.00 27.98
N ALA A 117 9.82 -4.01 28.81
CA ALA A 117 9.68 -2.60 28.47
C ALA A 117 10.52 -2.22 27.22
N LEU A 118 11.78 -2.63 27.19
CA LEU A 118 12.68 -2.37 26.04
C LEU A 118 12.18 -3.02 24.77
N TYR A 119 11.69 -4.27 24.83
CA TYR A 119 11.05 -4.92 23.70
C TYR A 119 9.87 -4.11 23.16
N THR A 120 9.02 -3.59 24.06
CA THR A 120 7.85 -2.78 23.69
C THR A 120 8.25 -1.46 23.02
N ILE A 121 9.25 -0.77 23.56
CA ILE A 121 9.80 0.47 23.00
C ILE A 121 10.39 0.20 21.61
N LEU A 122 11.23 -0.82 21.47
CA LEU A 122 11.81 -1.20 20.18
C LEU A 122 10.71 -1.54 19.17
N GLY A 123 9.66 -2.27 19.58
CA GLY A 123 8.51 -2.58 18.74
C GLY A 123 7.78 -1.33 18.25
N ALA A 124 7.54 -0.37 19.16
CA ALA A 124 6.93 0.92 18.81
C ALA A 124 7.78 1.72 17.82
N LEU A 125 9.10 1.77 18.02
CA LEU A 125 10.03 2.45 17.12
C LEU A 125 10.04 1.84 15.72
N ALA A 126 10.03 0.50 15.61
CA ALA A 126 9.99 -0.15 14.29
C ALA A 126 8.65 0.06 13.57
N GLN A 127 7.55 0.13 14.30
CA GLN A 127 6.24 0.48 13.73
C GLN A 127 6.26 1.92 13.19
N LEU A 128 6.82 2.86 13.96
CA LEU A 128 6.97 4.26 13.58
C LEU A 128 7.82 4.41 12.30
N GLU A 129 8.97 3.72 12.22
CA GLU A 129 9.81 3.71 11.01
C GLU A 129 9.03 3.22 9.78
N ARG A 130 8.24 2.15 9.92
CA ARG A 130 7.41 1.61 8.84
C ARG A 130 6.36 2.63 8.37
N GLU A 131 5.70 3.31 9.30
CA GLU A 131 4.69 4.32 8.99
C GLU A 131 5.30 5.53 8.26
N MET A 132 6.47 6.01 8.72
CA MET A 132 7.20 7.08 8.04
C MET A 132 7.59 6.71 6.59
N ILE A 133 7.99 5.45 6.35
CA ILE A 133 8.30 4.97 5.00
C ILE A 133 7.04 5.00 4.13
N ILE A 134 5.91 4.51 4.64
CA ILE A 134 4.62 4.51 3.92
C ILE A 134 4.21 5.95 3.58
N GLU A 135 4.35 6.87 4.53
CA GLU A 135 4.01 8.28 4.33
C GLU A 135 4.86 8.90 3.23
N ARG A 136 6.19 8.70 3.25
CA ARG A 136 7.09 9.19 2.20
C ARG A 136 6.75 8.62 0.83
N VAL A 137 6.41 7.34 0.74
CA VAL A 137 6.01 6.69 -0.52
C VAL A 137 4.71 7.31 -1.04
N ARG A 138 3.72 7.55 -0.17
CA ARG A 138 2.46 8.23 -0.55
C ARG A 138 2.71 9.65 -1.03
N ALA A 139 3.52 10.43 -0.33
CA ALA A 139 3.89 11.79 -0.74
C ALA A 139 4.62 11.80 -2.10
N GLY A 140 5.55 10.86 -2.31
CA GLY A 140 6.25 10.69 -3.58
C GLY A 140 5.31 10.34 -4.74
N MET A 141 4.35 9.43 -4.50
CA MET A 141 3.31 9.10 -5.49
C MET A 141 2.41 10.29 -5.79
N ALA A 142 1.98 11.06 -4.78
CA ALA A 142 1.16 12.24 -4.99
C ALA A 142 1.87 13.29 -5.85
N ASN A 143 3.16 13.55 -5.55
CA ASN A 143 3.99 14.47 -6.33
C ASN A 143 4.20 13.98 -7.78
N ALA A 144 4.47 12.69 -7.98
CA ALA A 144 4.60 12.11 -9.32
C ALA A 144 3.29 12.27 -10.12
N LYS A 145 2.13 12.04 -9.49
CA LYS A 145 0.81 12.24 -10.11
C LYS A 145 0.58 13.71 -10.47
N ALA A 146 0.94 14.65 -9.59
CA ALA A 146 0.84 16.09 -9.85
C ALA A 146 1.72 16.53 -11.03
N LYS A 147 2.89 15.90 -11.21
CA LYS A 147 3.77 16.09 -12.37
C LYS A 147 3.30 15.35 -13.63
N GLY A 148 2.09 14.80 -13.65
CA GLY A 148 1.53 14.07 -14.78
C GLY A 148 2.17 12.70 -15.04
N LYS A 149 3.05 12.20 -14.15
CA LYS A 149 3.61 10.86 -14.32
C LYS A 149 2.51 9.83 -14.06
N ARG A 150 2.36 8.90 -15.01
CA ARG A 150 1.47 7.76 -14.87
C ARG A 150 2.02 6.79 -13.82
N ILE A 151 1.25 6.54 -12.78
CA ILE A 151 1.57 5.56 -11.74
C ILE A 151 0.83 4.25 -12.02
N GLY A 152 1.50 3.12 -11.78
CA GLY A 152 0.93 1.79 -11.95
C GLY A 152 1.15 1.18 -13.33
N ARG A 153 0.50 0.04 -13.57
CA ARG A 153 0.72 -0.80 -14.76
C ARG A 153 0.26 -0.10 -16.05
N VAL A 154 1.14 -0.11 -17.06
CA VAL A 154 0.80 0.37 -18.40
C VAL A 154 -0.23 -0.58 -19.04
N LYS A 155 -1.30 0.00 -19.60
CA LYS A 155 -2.27 -0.73 -20.43
C LYS A 155 -1.56 -1.20 -21.70
N LYS A 156 -1.44 -2.52 -21.88
CA LYS A 156 -0.85 -3.12 -23.09
C LYS A 156 -1.88 -3.46 -24.17
N ARG A 157 -3.18 -3.42 -23.84
CA ARG A 157 -4.27 -3.74 -24.78
C ARG A 157 -4.43 -2.64 -25.83
N ASN A 158 -4.66 -3.03 -27.09
CA ASN A 158 -4.94 -2.08 -28.17
C ASN A 158 -6.36 -1.54 -28.02
N SER A 159 -6.48 -0.38 -27.37
CA SER A 159 -7.78 0.20 -27.01
C SER A 159 -8.55 0.67 -28.25
N VAL A 160 -7.84 1.19 -29.25
CA VAL A 160 -8.44 1.64 -30.53
C VAL A 160 -9.08 0.47 -31.26
N LEU A 161 -8.33 -0.64 -31.41
CA LEU A 161 -8.83 -1.85 -32.05
C LEU A 161 -10.03 -2.45 -31.30
N ILE A 162 -9.98 -2.50 -29.97
CA ILE A 162 -11.09 -3.05 -29.17
C ILE A 162 -12.35 -2.21 -29.35
N ARG A 163 -12.24 -0.87 -29.31
CA ARG A 163 -13.38 0.05 -29.46
C ARG A 163 -14.01 -0.05 -30.85
N SER A 164 -13.21 -0.05 -31.91
CA SER A 164 -13.73 -0.17 -33.29
C SER A 164 -14.46 -1.49 -33.54
N LEU A 165 -13.97 -2.61 -32.98
CA LEU A 165 -14.63 -3.91 -33.10
C LEU A 165 -15.95 -3.98 -32.30
N ILE A 166 -16.03 -3.27 -31.17
CA ILE A 166 -17.28 -3.13 -30.40
C ILE A 166 -18.30 -2.31 -31.19
N ASP A 167 -17.88 -1.21 -31.83
CA ASP A 167 -18.77 -0.39 -32.66
C ASP A 167 -19.27 -1.13 -33.90
N ALA A 168 -18.43 -2.01 -34.46
CA ALA A 168 -18.81 -2.95 -35.51
C ALA A 168 -19.74 -4.09 -35.03
N LYS A 169 -20.17 -4.07 -33.76
CA LYS A 169 -21.11 -5.03 -33.13
C LYS A 169 -20.65 -6.49 -33.15
N LEU A 170 -19.33 -6.75 -33.13
CA LEU A 170 -18.81 -8.11 -32.98
C LEU A 170 -19.06 -8.65 -31.56
N SER A 171 -19.11 -9.98 -31.43
CA SER A 171 -19.22 -10.61 -30.11
C SER A 171 -17.95 -10.37 -29.29
N TYR A 172 -18.10 -10.22 -27.96
CA TYR A 172 -16.94 -10.03 -27.07
C TYR A 172 -15.92 -11.17 -27.13
N ARG A 173 -16.33 -12.36 -27.58
CA ARG A 173 -15.42 -13.47 -27.83
C ARG A 173 -14.55 -13.25 -29.05
N GLU A 174 -15.13 -12.74 -30.13
CA GLU A 174 -14.39 -12.38 -31.34
C GLU A 174 -13.44 -11.22 -31.09
N VAL A 175 -13.91 -10.19 -30.37
CA VAL A 175 -13.07 -9.04 -29.99
C VAL A 175 -11.84 -9.48 -29.19
N ALA A 176 -12.02 -10.35 -28.19
CA ALA A 176 -10.91 -10.87 -27.38
C ALA A 176 -9.89 -11.64 -28.23
N ARG A 177 -10.38 -12.47 -29.16
CA ARG A 177 -9.55 -13.26 -30.08
C ARG A 177 -8.74 -12.37 -31.02
N ILE A 178 -9.39 -11.41 -31.67
CA ILE A 178 -8.78 -10.51 -32.66
C ILE A 178 -7.80 -9.55 -31.98
N ALA A 179 -8.17 -8.98 -30.84
CA ALA A 179 -7.33 -8.05 -30.08
C ALA A 179 -6.25 -8.75 -29.23
N LYS A 180 -6.16 -10.09 -29.28
CA LYS A 180 -5.20 -10.93 -28.54
C LYS A 180 -5.13 -10.57 -27.05
N CYS A 181 -6.29 -10.44 -26.41
CA CYS A 181 -6.38 -10.09 -24.99
C CYS A 181 -7.47 -10.89 -24.27
N SER A 182 -7.44 -10.87 -22.93
CA SER A 182 -8.43 -11.60 -22.13
C SER A 182 -9.83 -10.98 -22.21
N HIS A 183 -10.88 -11.77 -21.98
CA HIS A 183 -12.25 -11.24 -21.90
C HIS A 183 -12.39 -10.12 -20.86
N GLY A 184 -11.71 -10.24 -19.71
CA GLY A 184 -11.67 -9.17 -18.70
C GLY A 184 -11.03 -7.88 -19.21
N SER A 185 -10.05 -7.96 -20.12
CA SER A 185 -9.44 -6.79 -20.76
C SER A 185 -10.40 -6.09 -21.72
N VAL A 186 -11.19 -6.86 -22.47
CA VAL A 186 -12.25 -6.35 -23.36
C VAL A 186 -13.35 -5.69 -22.53
N HIS A 187 -13.84 -6.37 -21.50
CA HIS A 187 -14.89 -5.83 -20.63
C HIS A 187 -14.45 -4.54 -19.92
N ALA A 188 -13.24 -4.51 -19.37
CA ALA A 188 -12.70 -3.30 -18.75
C ALA A 188 -12.40 -2.16 -19.75
N GLU A 189 -12.32 -2.43 -21.06
CA GLU A 189 -12.27 -1.38 -22.09
C GLU A 189 -13.67 -0.92 -22.47
N LEU A 190 -14.64 -1.83 -22.59
CA LEU A 190 -16.05 -1.52 -22.82
C LEU A 190 -16.62 -0.58 -21.74
N VAL A 191 -16.38 -0.88 -20.46
CA VAL A 191 -16.84 -0.03 -19.34
C VAL A 191 -16.25 1.36 -19.43
N ALA A 192 -14.94 1.46 -19.74
CA ALA A 192 -14.30 2.76 -19.93
C ALA A 192 -14.88 3.51 -21.15
N TYR A 193 -15.12 2.80 -22.25
CA TYR A 193 -15.64 3.37 -23.49
C TYR A 193 -17.08 3.89 -23.34
N ARG A 194 -17.95 3.15 -22.66
CA ARG A 194 -19.33 3.59 -22.35
C ARG A 194 -19.33 4.86 -21.52
N LYS A 195 -18.54 4.90 -20.44
CA LYS A 195 -18.42 6.07 -19.57
C LYS A 195 -17.92 7.32 -20.31
N GLU A 196 -16.95 7.15 -21.21
CA GLU A 196 -16.46 8.24 -22.07
C GLU A 196 -17.56 8.74 -23.02
N LYS A 197 -18.33 7.83 -23.62
CA LYS A 197 -19.43 8.17 -24.53
C LYS A 197 -20.57 8.91 -23.80
N GLU A 198 -20.99 8.40 -22.65
CA GLU A 198 -22.00 9.04 -21.79
C GLU A 198 -21.58 10.46 -21.36
N ALA A 199 -20.31 10.65 -21.00
CA ALA A 199 -19.79 11.98 -20.66
C ALA A 199 -19.80 12.93 -21.86
N ALA A 200 -19.44 12.44 -23.05
CA ALA A 200 -19.47 13.22 -24.28
C ALA A 200 -20.90 13.59 -24.70
N ASP A 201 -21.84 12.66 -24.56
CA ASP A 201 -23.26 12.88 -24.87
C ASP A 201 -23.87 13.90 -23.89
N ARG A 202 -23.51 13.84 -22.60
CA ARG A 202 -23.91 14.85 -21.60
C ARG A 202 -23.40 16.24 -21.94
N LEU A 203 -22.13 16.36 -22.31
CA LEU A 203 -21.54 17.64 -22.71
C LEU A 203 -22.25 18.23 -23.94
N LYS A 204 -22.58 17.40 -24.93
CA LYS A 204 -23.34 17.85 -26.11
C LYS A 204 -24.73 18.33 -25.75
N LEU A 205 -25.41 17.65 -24.82
CA LEU A 205 -26.72 18.07 -24.33
C LEU A 205 -26.64 19.42 -23.61
N GLU A 206 -25.64 19.62 -22.75
CA GLU A 206 -25.41 20.91 -22.08
C GLU A 206 -25.15 22.03 -23.09
N GLN A 207 -24.29 21.79 -24.08
CA GLN A 207 -24.02 22.76 -25.16
C GLN A 207 -25.26 23.10 -25.98
N LEU A 208 -26.09 22.10 -26.30
CA LEU A 208 -27.34 22.31 -27.03
C LEU A 208 -28.36 23.10 -26.21
N GLN A 209 -28.44 22.84 -24.90
CA GLN A 209 -29.31 23.61 -24.00
C GLN A 209 -28.86 25.07 -23.91
N GLU A 210 -27.56 25.32 -23.85
CA GLU A 210 -27.00 26.68 -23.87
C GLU A 210 -27.30 27.40 -25.18
N SER A 211 -27.15 26.73 -26.34
CA SER A 211 -27.45 27.33 -27.64
C SER A 211 -28.94 27.67 -27.78
N ILE A 212 -29.84 26.77 -27.37
CA ILE A 212 -31.30 27.02 -27.39
C ILE A 212 -31.67 28.20 -26.49
N LYS A 213 -31.07 28.29 -25.30
CA LYS A 213 -31.31 29.41 -24.37
C LYS A 213 -30.87 30.75 -24.95
N MET A 214 -29.72 30.77 -25.65
CA MET A 214 -29.21 31.97 -26.32
C MET A 214 -30.08 32.40 -27.52
N GLU A 215 -30.55 31.45 -28.32
CA GLU A 215 -31.43 31.72 -29.46
C GLU A 215 -32.81 32.24 -29.02
N SER A 216 -33.40 31.63 -27.97
CA SER A 216 -34.66 32.08 -27.40
C SER A 216 -34.58 33.52 -26.88
N ASN A 217 -33.48 33.90 -26.20
CA ASN A 217 -33.32 35.25 -25.64
C ASN A 217 -33.25 36.33 -26.74
N ASN A 218 -32.60 36.03 -27.87
CA ASN A 218 -32.47 36.97 -28.99
C ASN A 218 -33.77 37.11 -29.79
N GLN A 219 -34.52 36.02 -29.99
CA GLN A 219 -35.83 36.08 -30.66
C GLN A 219 -36.87 36.87 -29.84
N SER A 220 -36.92 36.68 -28.53
CA SER A 220 -37.85 37.42 -27.66
C SER A 220 -37.57 38.92 -27.65
N LEU A 221 -36.30 39.33 -27.62
CA LEU A 221 -35.89 40.74 -27.62
C LEU A 221 -36.15 41.45 -28.97
N ASP A 222 -35.98 40.76 -30.08
CA ASP A 222 -36.20 41.32 -31.42
C ASP A 222 -37.70 41.37 -31.81
N GLU A 223 -38.52 40.45 -31.31
CA GLU A 223 -39.98 40.50 -31.47
C GLU A 223 -40.63 41.57 -30.58
N MET A 224 -40.19 41.70 -29.32
CA MET A 224 -40.72 42.70 -28.38
C MET A 224 -40.40 44.15 -28.80
N LYS A 225 -39.22 44.40 -29.41
CA LYS A 225 -38.87 45.72 -29.95
C LYS A 225 -39.67 46.10 -31.20
N LYS A 226 -40.18 45.13 -31.96
CA LYS A 226 -40.96 45.38 -33.19
C LYS A 226 -42.44 45.72 -32.93
N MET A 227 -43.00 45.38 -31.77
CA MET A 227 -44.45 45.53 -31.49
C MET A 227 -44.84 46.68 -30.57
N ASN A 228 -43.90 47.48 -30.06
CA ASN A 228 -44.14 48.67 -29.22
C ASN A 228 -45.15 48.42 -28.07
N VAL A 229 -44.99 47.31 -27.35
CA VAL A 229 -45.87 46.88 -26.26
C VAL A 229 -45.37 47.41 -24.91
N SER A 230 -46.31 47.79 -24.03
CA SER A 230 -46.02 48.30 -22.68
C SER A 230 -45.16 47.31 -21.85
N PRO A 231 -44.14 47.81 -21.11
CA PRO A 231 -43.22 46.99 -20.30
C PRO A 231 -43.89 46.01 -19.33
N GLU A 232 -45.09 46.34 -18.82
CA GLU A 232 -45.81 45.48 -17.87
C GLU A 232 -46.37 44.19 -18.50
N ALA A 233 -46.72 44.21 -19.79
CA ALA A 233 -47.21 43.02 -20.48
C ALA A 233 -46.07 42.05 -20.81
N ILE A 234 -44.90 42.62 -21.16
CA ILE A 234 -43.66 41.89 -21.40
C ILE A 234 -43.25 41.11 -20.14
N GLN A 235 -43.29 41.77 -18.99
CA GLN A 235 -42.85 41.17 -17.73
C GLN A 235 -43.78 40.04 -17.25
N LYS A 236 -45.09 40.13 -17.52
CA LYS A 236 -46.04 39.05 -17.23
C LYS A 236 -45.80 37.81 -18.10
N VAL A 237 -45.49 38.01 -19.38
CA VAL A 237 -45.21 36.91 -20.31
C VAL A 237 -43.88 36.24 -19.98
N GLU A 238 -42.85 37.00 -19.60
CA GLU A 238 -41.58 36.44 -19.13
C GLU A 238 -41.75 35.58 -17.87
N THR A 239 -42.57 36.01 -16.91
CA THR A 239 -42.84 35.21 -15.71
C THR A 239 -43.58 33.91 -16.01
N SER A 240 -44.56 33.92 -16.92
CA SER A 240 -45.27 32.69 -17.29
C SER A 240 -44.38 31.71 -18.07
N LEU A 241 -43.52 32.22 -18.96
CA LEU A 241 -42.59 31.39 -19.72
C LEU A 241 -41.51 30.78 -18.81
N GLN A 242 -41.06 31.50 -17.77
CA GLN A 242 -40.12 30.97 -16.79
C GLN A 242 -40.74 29.87 -15.90
N GLU A 243 -42.02 29.97 -15.55
CA GLU A 243 -42.73 28.94 -14.81
C GLU A 243 -42.96 27.68 -15.67
N GLU A 244 -43.33 27.86 -16.94
CA GLU A 244 -43.53 26.74 -17.88
C GLU A 244 -42.21 26.04 -18.25
N ALA A 245 -41.11 26.80 -18.35
CA ALA A 245 -39.78 26.21 -18.55
C ALA A 245 -39.32 25.40 -17.32
N LYS A 246 -39.59 25.90 -16.11
CA LYS A 246 -39.31 25.15 -14.87
C LYS A 246 -40.13 23.86 -14.81
N SER A 247 -41.41 23.87 -15.17
CA SER A 247 -42.23 22.65 -15.14
C SER A 247 -41.73 21.59 -16.12
N LYS A 248 -41.40 21.96 -17.37
CA LYS A 248 -40.87 21.03 -18.38
C LYS A 248 -39.50 20.45 -18.01
N VAL A 249 -38.63 21.24 -17.38
CA VAL A 249 -37.34 20.73 -16.87
C VAL A 249 -37.55 19.71 -15.75
N THR A 250 -38.55 19.94 -14.88
CA THR A 250 -38.88 19.02 -13.80
C THR A 250 -39.49 17.72 -14.33
N GLU A 251 -40.29 17.79 -15.40
CA GLU A 251 -40.89 16.64 -16.08
C GLU A 251 -39.85 15.77 -16.81
N ILE A 252 -38.88 16.40 -17.49
CA ILE A 252 -37.75 15.70 -18.13
C ILE A 252 -36.83 15.08 -17.07
N GLN A 253 -36.58 15.76 -15.94
CA GLN A 253 -35.81 15.19 -14.85
C GLN A 253 -36.52 14.00 -14.18
N GLY A 254 -37.86 14.00 -14.12
CA GLY A 254 -38.66 12.86 -13.65
C GLY A 254 -38.53 11.63 -14.56
N GLN A 255 -38.55 11.82 -15.89
CA GLN A 255 -38.40 10.72 -16.85
C GLN A 255 -37.01 10.05 -16.84
N TYR A 256 -35.96 10.76 -16.42
CA TYR A 256 -34.60 10.19 -16.33
C TYR A 256 -34.40 9.26 -15.12
N TYR A 257 -35.32 9.24 -14.15
CA TYR A 257 -35.26 8.32 -12.99
C TYR A 257 -36.20 7.10 -13.10
N GLU A 258 -37.12 7.06 -14.08
CA GLU A 258 -38.09 5.96 -14.23
C GLU A 258 -37.64 4.78 -15.12
N THR A 259 -36.43 4.80 -15.70
CA THR A 259 -35.94 3.64 -16.47
C THR A 259 -34.90 2.83 -15.71
N PHE A 260 -35.22 2.35 -14.50
CA PHE A 260 -34.56 1.19 -13.90
C PHE A 260 -35.49 0.49 -12.89
N ASP A 261 -36.36 -0.37 -13.42
CA ASP A 261 -36.62 -1.70 -12.85
C ASP A 261 -36.22 -2.74 -13.91
#